data_AF-A0A8J5FVS4-F1
#
_entry.id   AF-A0A8J5FVS4-F1
#
_cell.length_a   1.000
_cell.length_b   1.000
_cell.length_c   1.000
_cell.angle_alpha   90.00
_cell.angle_beta   90.00
_cell.angle_gamma   90.00
#
_symmetry.space_group_name_H-M   'P 1'
#
loop_
_entity.id
_entity.type
_entity.pdbx_description
1 polymer ?
#
loop_
_entity_poly.entity_id
_entity_poly.type
_entity_poly.pdbx_seq_one_letter_code
_entity_poly.pdbx_strand_id
1 'polypeptide(L)'
;MFQRAKKVVRLAFEQILESNKDFKSYNPMDYRQFLVISIGTGAHKQTERYSARESARWGLLEWLWNRGKSPLVQIFREVTSDMVDIYASVIFQALESEGNYLRIQDDTLTGAAASVDNSTKWNLRNLVQIGENLLEKPASRVNLETGQSVPVVDGEGGTMSNKERLVKFAKTLSDERKLRQENLVSSA
;
A
#
# COMPACT_ATOMS: atom_id res chain seq x y z
N MET A 1 -8.38 13.43 11.80
CA MET A 1 -7.96 12.16 11.16
C MET A 1 -6.50 12.21 10.69
N PHE A 2 -6.11 13.26 9.94
CA PHE A 2 -4.73 13.53 9.47
C PHE A 2 -3.62 13.41 10.52
N GLN A 3 -3.80 14.03 11.70
CA GLN A 3 -2.80 13.98 12.79
C GLN A 3 -2.60 12.56 13.36
N ARG A 4 -3.63 11.71 13.29
CA ARG A 4 -3.55 10.34 13.79
C ARG A 4 -2.80 9.42 12.82
N ALA A 5 -3.05 9.53 11.52
CA ALA A 5 -2.32 8.77 10.50
C ALA A 5 -0.81 9.10 10.50
N LYS A 6 -0.45 10.40 10.56
CA LYS A 6 0.93 10.86 10.75
C LYS A 6 1.58 10.24 12.00
N LYS A 7 0.84 10.19 13.11
CA LYS A 7 1.32 9.58 14.35
C LYS A 7 1.54 8.07 14.21
N VAL A 8 0.65 7.35 13.51
CA VAL A 8 0.80 5.89 13.30
C VAL A 8 2.03 5.58 12.48
N VAL A 9 2.23 6.26 11.34
CA VAL A 9 3.41 5.99 10.50
C VAL A 9 4.69 6.35 11.25
N ARG A 10 4.72 7.52 11.92
CA ARG A 10 5.86 7.90 12.76
C ARG A 10 6.18 6.83 13.82
N LEU A 11 5.17 6.38 14.57
CA LEU A 11 5.37 5.36 15.62
C LEU A 11 5.86 4.03 15.04
N ALA A 12 5.33 3.62 13.87
CA ALA A 12 5.78 2.40 13.21
C ALA A 12 7.27 2.50 12.83
N PHE A 13 7.71 3.65 12.30
CA PHE A 13 9.12 3.88 11.99
C PHE A 13 10.00 3.99 13.25
N GLU A 14 9.55 4.70 14.29
CA GLU A 14 10.25 4.76 15.58
C GLU A 14 10.45 3.36 16.17
N GLN A 15 9.42 2.50 16.13
CA GLN A 15 9.52 1.12 16.60
C GLN A 15 10.49 0.25 15.78
N ILE A 16 10.54 0.44 14.45
CA ILE A 16 11.51 -0.25 13.58
C ILE A 16 12.94 0.17 13.92
N LEU A 17 13.15 1.46 14.18
CA LEU A 17 14.46 2.02 14.57
C LEU A 17 14.89 1.56 15.97
N GLU A 18 13.96 1.49 16.92
CA GLU A 18 14.24 1.05 18.29
C GLU A 18 14.54 -0.46 18.37
N SER A 19 13.84 -1.27 17.57
CA SER A 19 13.97 -2.73 17.59
C SER A 19 15.25 -3.25 16.92
N ASN A 20 15.88 -2.48 16.02
CA ASN A 20 17.13 -2.87 15.39
C ASN A 20 18.31 -1.98 15.82
N LYS A 21 19.32 -2.58 16.48
CA LYS A 21 20.52 -1.86 16.93
C LYS A 21 21.33 -1.29 15.78
N ASP A 22 21.31 -1.93 14.62
CA ASP A 22 21.98 -1.49 13.40
C ASP A 22 21.40 -0.19 12.83
N PHE A 23 20.16 0.16 13.22
CA PHE A 23 19.48 1.37 12.75
C PHE A 23 19.58 2.57 13.72
N LYS A 24 20.25 2.42 14.88
CA LYS A 24 20.31 3.46 15.92
C LYS A 24 21.07 4.73 15.54
N SER A 25 21.96 4.67 14.55
CA SER A 25 22.72 5.83 14.06
C SER A 25 21.98 6.64 13.00
N TYR A 26 20.83 6.18 12.53
CA TYR A 26 20.10 6.81 11.43
C TYR A 26 19.12 7.87 11.93
N ASN A 27 19.03 8.98 11.19
CA ASN A 27 18.04 10.01 11.48
C ASN A 27 16.63 9.44 11.22
N PRO A 28 15.73 9.42 12.22
CA PRO A 28 14.38 8.89 12.08
C PRO A 28 13.52 9.56 11.01
N MET A 29 13.98 10.72 10.52
CA MET A 29 13.30 11.50 9.49
C MET A 29 13.93 11.37 8.09
N ASP A 30 15.04 10.64 7.95
CA ASP A 30 15.68 10.44 6.65
C ASP A 30 15.17 9.17 5.96
N TYR A 31 13.96 9.26 5.41
CA TYR A 31 13.29 8.12 4.78
C TYR A 31 13.94 7.68 3.45
N ARG A 32 14.91 8.45 2.93
CA ARG A 32 15.66 8.15 1.68
C ARG A 32 16.44 6.84 1.76
N GLN A 33 16.73 6.39 2.97
CA GLN A 33 17.52 5.19 3.23
C GLN A 33 16.64 3.95 3.43
N PHE A 34 15.31 4.13 3.47
CA PHE A 34 14.36 3.06 3.55
C PHE A 34 13.92 2.64 2.16
N LEU A 35 13.82 1.34 1.98
CA LEU A 35 13.23 0.71 0.81
C LEU A 35 11.96 -0.01 1.28
N VAL A 36 10.79 0.44 0.82
CA VAL A 36 9.48 0.01 1.34
C VAL A 36 8.62 -0.58 0.24
N ILE A 37 8.12 -1.79 0.48
CA ILE A 37 7.08 -2.43 -0.32
C ILE A 37 5.80 -2.54 0.49
N SER A 38 4.69 -2.04 -0.07
CA SER A 38 3.36 -2.12 0.49
C SER A 38 2.50 -3.00 -0.42
N ILE A 39 1.95 -4.09 0.10
CA ILE A 39 1.14 -5.04 -0.66
C ILE A 39 -0.28 -4.99 -0.11
N GLY A 40 -1.22 -4.64 -0.97
CA GLY A 40 -2.63 -4.65 -0.62
C GLY A 40 -3.35 -5.90 -1.12
N THR A 41 -4.49 -6.19 -0.51
CA THR A 41 -5.35 -7.34 -0.87
C THR A 41 -6.38 -6.99 -1.93
N GLY A 42 -6.20 -5.84 -2.58
CA GLY A 42 -7.16 -5.23 -3.49
C GLY A 42 -8.31 -4.52 -2.78
N ALA A 43 -8.90 -3.58 -3.51
CA ALA A 43 -10.08 -2.84 -3.14
C ALA A 43 -11.18 -3.09 -4.17
N HIS A 44 -12.43 -2.92 -3.75
CA HIS A 44 -13.52 -3.00 -4.71
C HIS A 44 -13.39 -1.87 -5.73
N LYS A 45 -13.72 -2.16 -6.99
CA LYS A 45 -13.85 -1.14 -8.04
C LYS A 45 -14.64 0.03 -7.49
N GLN A 46 -14.05 1.23 -7.50
CA GLN A 46 -14.71 2.45 -7.03
C GLN A 46 -16.04 2.59 -7.78
N THR A 47 -17.10 2.22 -7.08
CA THR A 47 -18.47 2.59 -7.38
C THR A 47 -18.92 3.41 -6.19
N GLU A 48 -19.62 4.52 -6.42
CA GLU A 48 -20.27 5.27 -5.36
C GLU A 48 -21.30 4.36 -4.68
N ARG A 49 -20.84 3.56 -3.72
CA ARG A 49 -21.65 2.54 -3.04
C ARG A 49 -22.72 3.15 -2.17
N TYR A 50 -22.42 4.33 -1.65
CA TYR A 50 -23.30 5.11 -0.79
C TYR A 50 -23.22 6.56 -1.23
N SER A 51 -24.37 7.15 -1.54
CA SER A 51 -24.43 8.60 -1.78
C SER A 51 -24.57 9.34 -0.45
N ALA A 52 -24.08 10.58 -0.40
CA ALA A 52 -24.29 11.46 0.76
C ALA A 52 -25.79 11.64 1.05
N ARG A 53 -26.62 11.68 0.01
CA ARG A 53 -28.08 11.82 0.11
C ARG A 53 -28.75 10.61 0.76
N GLU A 54 -28.28 9.41 0.47
CA GLU A 54 -28.78 8.16 1.08
C GLU A 54 -28.30 8.03 2.52
N SER A 55 -27.01 8.29 2.76
CA SER A 55 -26.37 8.17 4.09
C SER A 55 -26.89 9.20 5.10
N ALA A 56 -27.36 10.37 4.63
CA ALA A 56 -27.98 11.39 5.48
C ALA A 56 -29.28 10.92 6.15
N ARG A 57 -29.88 9.82 5.68
CA ARG A 57 -31.11 9.26 6.23
C ARG A 57 -30.86 8.08 7.18
N TRP A 58 -29.61 7.68 7.39
CA TRP A 58 -29.27 6.51 8.20
C TRP A 58 -29.28 6.82 9.70
N GLY A 59 -29.86 5.91 10.49
CA GLY A 59 -29.71 5.85 11.93
C GLY A 59 -28.54 4.95 12.35
N LEU A 60 -28.40 4.74 13.67
CA LEU A 60 -27.26 4.04 14.26
C LEU A 60 -27.13 2.58 13.79
N LEU A 61 -28.26 1.90 13.59
CA LEU A 61 -28.31 0.52 13.11
C LEU A 61 -27.90 0.43 11.64
N GLU A 62 -28.34 1.35 10.77
CA GLU A 62 -27.90 1.35 9.37
C GLU A 62 -26.41 1.68 9.23
N TRP A 63 -25.84 2.51 10.11
CA TRP A 63 -24.38 2.73 10.14
C TRP A 63 -23.60 1.48 10.56
N LEU A 64 -24.14 0.67 11.46
CA LEU A 64 -23.51 -0.58 11.93
C LEU A 64 -23.75 -1.78 11.00
N TRP A 65 -24.93 -1.85 10.40
CA TRP A 65 -25.40 -2.96 9.58
C TRP A 65 -26.38 -2.49 8.51
N ASN A 66 -25.95 -2.51 7.25
CA ASN A 66 -26.80 -2.15 6.11
C ASN A 66 -26.53 -3.10 4.94
N ARG A 67 -27.59 -3.66 4.36
CA ARG A 67 -27.55 -4.62 3.23
C ARG A 67 -26.54 -5.76 3.42
N GLY A 68 -26.49 -6.34 4.64
CA GLY A 68 -25.62 -7.48 4.96
C GLY A 68 -24.13 -7.13 5.10
N LYS A 69 -23.79 -5.84 5.25
CA LYS A 69 -22.43 -5.33 5.46
C LYS A 69 -22.41 -4.36 6.64
N SER A 70 -21.22 -4.06 7.16
CA SER A 70 -21.01 -3.03 8.18
C SER A 70 -20.36 -1.78 7.59
N PRO A 71 -21.15 -0.76 7.18
CA PRO A 71 -20.65 0.42 6.46
C PRO A 71 -19.53 1.14 7.21
N LEU A 72 -19.69 1.35 8.52
CA LEU A 72 -18.73 2.11 9.31
C LEU A 72 -17.38 1.37 9.44
N VAL A 73 -17.41 0.04 9.60
CA VAL A 73 -16.20 -0.80 9.66
C VAL A 73 -15.51 -0.84 8.29
N GLN A 74 -16.27 -0.92 7.21
CA GLN A 74 -15.73 -0.93 5.84
C GLN A 74 -15.09 0.42 5.48
N ILE A 75 -15.81 1.54 5.68
CA ILE A 75 -15.27 2.88 5.44
C ILE A 75 -14.01 3.10 6.27
N PHE A 76 -14.05 2.72 7.55
CA PHE A 76 -12.86 2.86 8.40
C PHE A 76 -11.68 2.05 7.85
N ARG A 77 -11.88 0.78 7.49
CA ARG A 77 -10.82 -0.08 6.93
C ARG A 77 -10.25 0.48 5.62
N GLU A 78 -11.12 0.79 4.66
CA GLU A 78 -10.73 1.34 3.36
C GLU A 78 -9.94 2.64 3.55
N VAL A 79 -10.49 3.61 4.31
CA VAL A 79 -9.83 4.90 4.56
C VAL A 79 -8.52 4.73 5.35
N THR A 80 -8.42 3.78 6.29
CA THR A 80 -7.16 3.54 7.02
C THR A 80 -6.06 2.96 6.14
N SER A 81 -6.38 2.05 5.21
CA SER A 81 -5.38 1.54 4.27
C SER A 81 -4.92 2.68 3.35
N ASP A 82 -5.87 3.39 2.75
CA ASP A 82 -5.59 4.47 1.81
C ASP A 82 -4.79 5.60 2.47
N MET A 83 -5.11 5.98 3.71
CA MET A 83 -4.38 7.03 4.44
C MET A 83 -2.92 6.66 4.72
N VAL A 84 -2.63 5.40 5.04
CA VAL A 84 -1.24 4.97 5.31
C VAL A 84 -0.44 4.96 4.01
N ASP A 85 -1.02 4.44 2.93
CA ASP A 85 -0.37 4.39 1.62
C ASP A 85 -0.17 5.79 1.01
N ILE A 86 -1.15 6.68 1.16
CA ILE A 86 -1.04 8.10 0.80
C ILE A 86 0.09 8.75 1.60
N TYR A 87 0.13 8.55 2.92
CA TYR A 87 1.13 9.19 3.75
C TYR A 87 2.56 8.71 3.43
N ALA A 88 2.74 7.41 3.19
CA ALA A 88 4.01 6.87 2.70
C ALA A 88 4.37 7.48 1.35
N SER A 89 3.42 7.51 0.40
CA SER A 89 3.64 8.12 -0.92
C SER A 89 4.05 9.59 -0.83
N VAL A 90 3.41 10.37 0.03
CA VAL A 90 3.75 11.79 0.28
C VAL A 90 5.16 11.93 0.81
N ILE A 91 5.55 11.11 1.78
CA ILE A 91 6.90 11.18 2.38
C ILE A 91 7.97 10.89 1.31
N PHE A 92 7.81 9.81 0.55
CA PHE A 92 8.81 9.42 -0.45
C PHE A 92 8.85 10.39 -1.64
N GLN A 93 7.73 11.01 -2.02
CA GLN A 93 7.70 12.10 -3.02
C GLN A 93 8.38 13.37 -2.51
N ALA A 94 8.08 13.79 -1.28
CA ALA A 94 8.67 15.00 -0.69
C ALA A 94 10.19 14.90 -0.48
N LEU A 95 10.73 13.68 -0.49
CA LEU A 95 12.15 13.37 -0.32
C LEU A 95 12.85 12.96 -1.63
N GLU A 96 12.20 13.14 -2.78
CA GLU A 96 12.73 12.78 -4.11
C GLU A 96 13.22 11.32 -4.17
N SER A 97 12.47 10.43 -3.50
CA SER A 97 12.79 9.01 -3.34
C SER A 97 11.61 8.14 -3.70
N GLU A 98 10.79 8.53 -4.69
CA GLU A 98 9.61 7.76 -5.11
C GLU A 98 9.97 6.34 -5.56
N GLY A 99 11.19 6.15 -6.08
CA GLY A 99 11.72 4.85 -6.47
C GLY A 99 11.79 3.85 -5.31
N ASN A 100 11.92 4.35 -4.07
CA ASN A 100 12.09 3.55 -2.87
C ASN A 100 10.77 3.07 -2.27
N TYR A 101 9.62 3.55 -2.79
CA TYR A 101 8.30 3.09 -2.39
C TYR A 101 7.61 2.34 -3.54
N LEU A 102 7.22 1.09 -3.28
CA LEU A 102 6.46 0.27 -4.22
C LEU A 102 5.14 -0.16 -3.57
N ARG A 103 4.02 0.34 -4.10
CA ARG A 103 2.68 -0.13 -3.74
C ARG A 103 2.16 -1.08 -4.82
N ILE A 104 1.75 -2.28 -4.43
CA ILE A 104 1.07 -3.25 -5.29
C ILE A 104 -0.34 -3.42 -4.78
N GLN A 105 -1.32 -3.03 -5.58
CA GLN A 105 -2.73 -2.99 -5.19
C GLN A 105 -3.60 -3.11 -6.44
N ASP A 106 -4.72 -3.84 -6.33
CA ASP A 106 -5.74 -3.91 -7.38
C ASP A 106 -7.03 -3.22 -6.91
N ASP A 107 -7.35 -2.06 -7.48
CA ASP A 107 -8.56 -1.29 -7.11
C ASP A 107 -9.75 -1.59 -8.06
N THR A 108 -9.75 -2.75 -8.70
CA THR A 108 -10.74 -3.11 -9.73
C THR A 108 -11.53 -4.38 -9.40
N LEU A 109 -11.41 -4.90 -8.16
CA LEU A 109 -12.10 -6.11 -7.75
C LEU A 109 -13.62 -5.95 -7.83
N THR A 110 -14.31 -6.98 -8.28
CA THR A 110 -15.78 -6.99 -8.38
C THR A 110 -16.35 -8.35 -7.95
N GLY A 111 -17.64 -8.38 -7.61
CA GLY A 111 -18.37 -9.61 -7.30
C GLY A 111 -17.74 -10.40 -6.14
N ALA A 112 -17.58 -11.71 -6.32
CA ALA A 112 -17.04 -12.63 -5.33
C ALA A 112 -15.58 -12.30 -4.94
N ALA A 113 -14.78 -11.78 -5.88
CA ALA A 113 -13.38 -11.46 -5.63
C ALA A 113 -13.21 -10.27 -4.66
N ALA A 114 -14.24 -9.44 -4.52
CA ALA A 114 -14.22 -8.29 -3.63
C ALA A 114 -14.95 -8.55 -2.28
N SER A 115 -15.39 -9.79 -2.05
CA SER A 115 -15.93 -10.24 -0.76
C SER A 115 -14.80 -10.81 0.09
N VAL A 116 -14.74 -10.40 1.34
CA VAL A 116 -13.69 -10.77 2.31
C VAL A 116 -13.92 -12.16 2.90
N ASP A 117 -15.16 -12.65 2.86
CA ASP A 117 -15.64 -13.87 3.49
C ASP A 117 -15.91 -15.03 2.50
N ASN A 118 -15.71 -14.81 1.20
CA ASN A 118 -15.93 -15.84 0.18
C ASN A 118 -14.67 -16.69 -0.06
N SER A 119 -14.55 -17.79 0.68
CA SER A 119 -13.45 -18.76 0.58
C SER A 119 -13.76 -19.95 -0.36
N THR A 120 -14.69 -19.80 -1.30
CA THR A 120 -14.98 -20.89 -2.25
C THR A 120 -13.75 -21.21 -3.11
N LYS A 121 -13.53 -22.49 -3.42
CA LYS A 121 -12.36 -22.93 -4.22
C LYS A 121 -12.24 -22.22 -5.56
N TRP A 122 -13.38 -21.88 -6.18
CA TRP A 122 -13.42 -21.11 -7.41
C TRP A 122 -12.96 -19.66 -7.19
N ASN A 123 -13.45 -18.99 -6.15
CA ASN A 123 -13.04 -17.62 -5.84
C ASN A 123 -11.54 -17.53 -5.50
N LEU A 124 -11.01 -18.49 -4.73
CA LEU A 124 -9.58 -18.52 -4.39
C LEU A 124 -8.69 -18.67 -5.63
N ARG A 125 -9.06 -19.53 -6.60
CA ARG A 125 -8.34 -19.63 -7.87
C ARG A 125 -8.43 -18.35 -8.70
N ASN A 126 -9.60 -17.72 -8.71
CA ASN A 126 -9.79 -16.43 -9.37
C ASN A 126 -8.90 -15.35 -8.75
N LEU A 127 -8.77 -15.30 -7.41
CA LEU A 127 -7.88 -14.37 -6.72
C LEU A 127 -6.40 -14.61 -7.07
N VAL A 128 -5.96 -15.87 -7.22
CA VAL A 128 -4.61 -16.19 -7.72
C VAL A 128 -4.42 -15.62 -9.11
N GLN A 129 -5.36 -15.85 -10.03
CA GLN A 129 -5.27 -15.32 -11.40
C GLN A 129 -5.24 -13.79 -11.42
N ILE A 130 -6.02 -13.12 -10.56
CA ILE A 130 -6.00 -11.66 -10.41
C ILE A 130 -4.61 -11.20 -9.96
N GLY A 131 -4.00 -11.88 -8.99
CA GLY A 131 -2.64 -11.58 -8.54
C GLY A 131 -1.59 -11.76 -9.64
N GLU A 132 -1.66 -12.85 -10.42
CA GLU A 132 -0.77 -13.07 -11.57
C GLU A 132 -0.93 -11.98 -12.62
N ASN A 133 -2.17 -11.60 -12.95
CA ASN A 133 -2.44 -10.53 -13.90
C ASN A 133 -1.98 -9.17 -13.38
N LEU A 134 -2.04 -8.94 -12.06
CA LEU A 134 -1.57 -7.70 -11.43
C LEU A 134 -0.06 -7.50 -11.61
N LEU A 135 0.73 -8.58 -11.70
CA LEU A 135 2.17 -8.50 -11.96
C LEU A 135 2.47 -7.86 -13.32
N GLU A 136 1.64 -8.10 -14.32
CA GLU A 136 1.83 -7.58 -15.68
C GLU A 136 1.24 -6.17 -15.86
N LYS A 137 0.43 -5.68 -14.91
CA LYS A 137 -0.08 -4.29 -14.93
C LYS A 137 1.07 -3.29 -14.65
N PRO A 138 0.97 -2.06 -15.18
CA PRO A 138 1.88 -0.98 -14.80
C PRO A 138 1.88 -0.77 -13.29
N ALA A 139 3.06 -0.53 -12.73
CA ALA A 139 3.17 -0.09 -11.35
C ALA A 139 2.45 1.24 -11.17
N SER A 140 1.75 1.39 -10.06
CA SER A 140 0.94 2.57 -9.78
C SER A 140 1.35 3.27 -8.49
N ARG A 141 0.93 4.53 -8.39
CA ARG A 141 1.02 5.36 -7.19
C ARG A 141 -0.31 6.04 -6.96
N VAL A 142 -0.55 6.50 -5.74
CA VAL A 142 -1.75 7.29 -5.45
C VAL A 142 -1.53 8.73 -5.91
N ASN A 143 -2.47 9.26 -6.69
CA ASN A 143 -2.58 10.69 -6.95
C ASN A 143 -3.10 11.37 -5.66
N LEU A 144 -2.33 12.32 -5.13
CA LEU A 144 -2.62 12.94 -3.83
C LEU A 144 -3.83 13.89 -3.86
N GLU A 145 -4.19 14.42 -5.03
CA GLU A 145 -5.34 15.31 -5.19
C GLU A 145 -6.63 14.51 -5.31
N THR A 146 -6.62 13.42 -6.09
CA THR A 146 -7.81 12.63 -6.39
C THR A 146 -7.97 11.39 -5.53
N GLY A 147 -6.92 10.95 -4.85
CA GLY A 147 -6.85 9.68 -4.12
C GLY A 147 -6.85 8.44 -5.03
N GLN A 148 -6.80 8.62 -6.36
CA GLN A 148 -6.88 7.51 -7.31
C GLN A 148 -5.52 6.93 -7.64
N SER A 149 -5.49 5.62 -7.88
CA SER A 149 -4.31 4.90 -8.37
C SER A 149 -4.03 5.30 -9.82
N VAL A 150 -2.82 5.82 -10.08
CA VAL A 150 -2.34 6.25 -11.39
C VAL A 150 -1.03 5.54 -11.74
N PRO A 151 -0.79 5.17 -13.01
CA PRO A 151 0.48 4.57 -13.41
C PRO A 151 1.68 5.46 -13.07
N VAL A 152 2.78 4.84 -12.68
CA VAL A 152 4.08 5.51 -12.54
C VAL A 152 4.71 5.59 -13.92
N VAL A 153 4.87 6.82 -14.40
CA VAL A 153 5.56 7.13 -15.66
C VAL A 153 7.01 7.47 -15.33
N ASP A 154 7.95 6.94 -16.09
CA ASP A 154 9.36 7.28 -15.98
C ASP A 154 9.69 8.61 -16.69
N GLY A 155 10.94 9.06 -16.59
CA GLY A 155 11.39 10.31 -17.21
C GLY A 155 11.37 10.31 -18.74
N GLU A 156 11.21 9.15 -19.38
CA GLU A 156 11.15 8.99 -20.84
C GLU A 156 9.70 8.80 -21.34
N GLY A 157 8.72 8.86 -20.45
CA GLY A 157 7.30 8.67 -20.79
C GLY A 157 6.85 7.20 -20.84
N GLY A 158 7.73 6.26 -20.48
CA GLY A 158 7.44 4.84 -20.37
C GLY A 158 6.76 4.48 -19.05
N THR A 159 6.16 3.29 -18.99
CA THR A 159 5.65 2.70 -17.74
C THR A 159 6.27 1.34 -17.53
N MET A 160 6.57 1.02 -16.28
CA MET A 160 7.18 -0.24 -15.89
C MET A 160 6.16 -1.10 -15.13
N SER A 161 6.11 -2.39 -15.42
CA SER A 161 5.17 -3.32 -14.78
C SER A 161 5.51 -3.57 -13.31
N ASN A 162 4.53 -4.06 -12.54
CA ASN A 162 4.73 -4.48 -11.15
C ASN A 162 5.81 -5.57 -11.05
N LYS A 163 5.81 -6.53 -11.98
CA LYS A 163 6.80 -7.61 -12.08
C LYS A 163 8.21 -7.07 -12.23
N GLU A 164 8.42 -6.16 -13.18
CA GLU A 164 9.74 -5.58 -13.39
C GLU A 164 10.18 -4.78 -12.15
N ARG A 165 9.26 -4.05 -11.49
CA ARG A 165 9.61 -3.27 -10.29
C ARG A 165 9.99 -4.21 -9.14
N LEU A 166 9.28 -5.31 -8.98
CA LEU A 166 9.62 -6.36 -8.02
C LEU A 166 10.99 -6.98 -8.29
N VAL A 167 11.35 -7.24 -9.55
CA VAL A 167 12.68 -7.76 -9.91
C VAL A 167 13.77 -6.76 -9.54
N LYS A 168 13.59 -5.47 -9.86
CA LYS A 168 14.53 -4.42 -9.43
C LYS A 168 14.64 -4.35 -7.91
N PHE A 169 13.51 -4.38 -7.21
CA PHE A 169 13.44 -4.34 -5.75
C PHE A 169 14.18 -5.53 -5.11
N ALA A 170 13.95 -6.74 -5.62
CA ALA A 170 14.63 -7.96 -5.17
C ALA A 170 16.14 -7.91 -5.39
N LYS A 171 16.59 -7.33 -6.52
CA LYS A 171 18.01 -7.10 -6.79
C LYS A 171 18.62 -6.16 -5.75
N THR A 172 18.00 -5.01 -5.49
CA THR A 172 18.47 -4.06 -4.48
C THR A 172 18.60 -4.70 -3.09
N LEU A 173 17.61 -5.50 -2.67
CA LEU A 173 17.66 -6.22 -1.40
C LEU A 173 18.80 -7.26 -1.35
N SER A 174 19.00 -7.99 -2.45
CA SER A 174 20.09 -8.97 -2.58
C SER A 174 21.46 -8.30 -2.49
N ASP A 175 21.65 -7.20 -3.21
CA ASP A 175 22.93 -6.47 -3.26
C ASP A 175 23.24 -5.84 -1.89
N GLU A 176 22.25 -5.22 -1.25
CA GLU A 176 22.38 -4.66 0.11
C GLU A 176 22.73 -5.75 1.15
N ARG A 177 22.11 -6.92 1.06
CA ARG A 177 22.44 -8.04 1.95
C ARG A 177 23.90 -8.48 1.80
N LYS A 178 24.39 -8.60 0.56
CA LYS A 178 25.80 -8.99 0.29
C LYS A 178 26.77 -7.95 0.85
N LEU A 179 26.51 -6.67 0.61
CA LEU A 179 27.32 -5.56 1.15
C LEU A 179 27.42 -5.63 2.68
N ARG A 180 26.31 -5.87 3.38
CA ARG A 180 26.32 -6.03 4.84
C ARG A 180 27.15 -7.22 5.30
N GLN A 181 27.08 -8.34 4.58
CA GLN A 181 27.89 -9.52 4.89
C GLN A 181 29.38 -9.27 4.68
N GLU A 182 29.77 -8.60 3.59
CA GLU A 182 31.16 -8.23 3.31
C GLU A 182 31.72 -7.27 4.37
N ASN A 183 30.94 -6.26 4.78
CA ASN A 183 31.33 -5.30 5.82
C ASN A 183 31.50 -5.96 7.20
N LEU A 184 30.69 -6.98 7.52
CA LEU A 184 30.85 -7.75 8.75
C LEU A 184 32.12 -8.61 8.74
N VAL A 185 32.50 -9.16 7.58
CA VAL A 185 33.71 -9.98 7.44
C VAL A 185 34.98 -9.11 7.44
N SER A 186 34.91 -7.89 6.93
CA SER A 186 36.05 -6.96 6.88
C SER A 186 36.24 -6.13 8.16
N SER A 187 35.28 -6.20 9.10
CA SER A 187 35.38 -5.59 10.44
C SER A 187 35.69 -6.60 11.56
N ALA A 188 35.86 -7.88 11.21
CA ALA A 188 36.28 -8.97 12.10
C ALA A 188 37.76 -9.31 11.91
#